data_AF-A0A2H0PDT1-F1
#
_entry.id   AF-A0A2H0PDT1-F1
#
_cell.length_a   1.000
_cell.length_b   1.000
_cell.length_c   1.000
_cell.angle_alpha   90.00
_cell.angle_beta   90.00
_cell.angle_gamma   90.00
#
_symmetry.space_group_name_H-M   'P 1'
#
loop_
_entity.id
_entity.type
_entity.pdbx_description
1 polymer ?
#
loop_
_entity_poly.entity_id
_entity_poly.type
_entity_poly.pdbx_seq_one_letter_code
_entity_poly.pdbx_strand_id
1 'polypeptide(L)' 'DLARTRFPGKVFVPMCRLCPHMKAVTLERVLSALTAPTASQRIEVPAAVAARALRPIQRMFELSEDKSAS' A
#
# COMPACT_ATOMS: atom_id res chain seq x y z
N ASP A 1 -15.16 -0.06 -1.87
CA ASP A 1 -15.66 0.01 -3.26
C ASP A 1 -15.11 -1.05 -4.19
N LEU A 2 -13.80 -1.34 -4.18
CA LEU A 2 -13.19 -2.35 -5.06
C LEU A 2 -13.98 -3.67 -5.19
N ALA A 3 -14.44 -4.24 -4.08
CA ALA A 3 -15.19 -5.50 -4.12
C ALA A 3 -16.55 -5.36 -4.85
N ARG A 4 -17.24 -4.23 -4.67
CA ARG A 4 -18.52 -3.93 -5.34
C ARG A 4 -18.32 -3.75 -6.84
N THR A 5 -17.27 -3.03 -7.26
CA THR A 5 -16.98 -2.82 -8.69
C THR A 5 -16.51 -4.11 -9.37
N ARG A 6 -15.73 -4.95 -8.68
CA ARG A 6 -15.23 -6.22 -9.22
C ARG A 6 -16.28 -7.33 -9.26
N PHE A 7 -17.30 -7.29 -8.39
CA PHE A 7 -18.34 -8.31 -8.28
C PHE A 7 -19.75 -7.69 -8.18
N PRO A 8 -20.29 -7.13 -9.27
CA PRO A 8 -21.54 -6.35 -9.24
C PRO A 8 -22.78 -7.17 -8.84
N GLY A 9 -22.76 -8.49 -9.04
CA GLY A 9 -23.87 -9.38 -8.63
C GLY A 9 -23.87 -9.77 -7.15
N LYS A 10 -22.96 -9.24 -6.33
CA LYS A 10 -22.86 -9.55 -4.89
C LYS A 10 -23.14 -8.31 -4.05
N VAL A 11 -23.80 -8.49 -2.91
CA VAL A 11 -24.01 -7.42 -1.92
C VAL A 11 -22.88 -7.45 -0.90
N PHE A 12 -22.10 -6.38 -0.86
CA PHE A 12 -21.04 -6.20 0.14
C PHE A 12 -21.53 -5.27 1.26
N VAL A 13 -21.63 -5.83 2.47
CA VAL A 13 -21.92 -5.08 3.70
C VAL A 13 -20.63 -4.39 4.17
N PRO A 14 -20.64 -3.06 4.37
CA PRO A 14 -19.43 -2.32 4.70
C PRO A 14 -18.99 -2.55 6.16
N MET A 15 -17.69 -2.39 6.38
CA MET A 15 -17.07 -2.43 7.71
C MET A 15 -17.50 -1.21 8.53
N CYS A 16 -17.83 -1.38 9.81
CA CYS A 16 -18.21 -0.26 10.67
C CYS A 16 -17.03 0.64 11.07
N ARG A 17 -15.80 0.11 11.07
CA ARG A 17 -14.58 0.85 11.40
C ARG A 17 -13.56 0.76 10.28
N LEU A 18 -13.10 1.92 9.86
CA LEU A 18 -12.02 2.08 8.87
C LEU A 18 -10.80 2.65 9.59
N CYS A 19 -9.61 2.23 9.14
CA CYS A 19 -8.36 2.77 9.68
C CYS A 19 -8.29 4.29 9.40
N PRO A 20 -8.15 5.15 10.42
CA PRO A 20 -8.10 6.60 10.22
C PRO A 20 -6.87 7.02 9.40
N HIS A 21 -5.75 6.30 9.52
CA HIS A 21 -4.53 6.60 8.77
C HIS A 21 -4.67 6.34 7.27
N MET A 22 -5.46 5.34 6.86
CA MET A 22 -5.72 5.11 5.43
C MET A 22 -6.52 6.26 4.80
N LYS A 23 -7.41 6.88 5.57
CA LYS A 23 -8.19 8.04 5.11
C LYS A 23 -7.42 9.37 5.15
N ALA A 24 -6.21 9.39 5.69
CA ALA A 24 -5.39 10.60 5.70
C ALA A 24 -4.87 10.97 4.30
N VAL A 25 -4.96 10.08 3.32
CA VAL A 25 -4.62 10.35 1.92
C VAL A 25 -5.86 10.89 1.20
N THR A 26 -5.84 12.18 0.86
CA THR A 26 -6.92 12.87 0.10
C THR A 26 -6.42 13.30 -1.27
N LEU A 27 -7.33 13.61 -2.21
CA LEU A 27 -6.98 14.05 -3.56
C LEU A 27 -6.13 15.33 -3.54
N GLU A 28 -6.47 16.27 -2.66
CA GLU A 28 -5.74 17.54 -2.49
C GLU A 28 -4.31 17.28 -2.00
N ARG A 29 -4.14 16.35 -1.05
CA ARG A 29 -2.82 15.97 -0.54
C ARG A 29 -1.98 15.26 -1.60
N VAL A 30 -2.61 14.40 -2.41
CA VAL A 30 -1.95 13.74 -3.55
C VAL A 30 -1.50 14.79 -4.57
N LEU A 31 -2.39 15.70 -4.96
CA LEU A 31 -2.04 16.79 -5.89
C LEU A 31 -0.87 17.62 -5.37
N SER A 32 -0.93 18.05 -4.10
CA SER A 32 0.15 18.81 -3.46
C SER A 32 1.47 18.04 -3.42
N ALA A 33 1.45 16.75 -3.12
CA ALA A 33 2.65 15.91 -3.10
C ALA A 33 3.29 15.77 -4.50
N LEU A 34 2.48 15.80 -5.56
CA LEU A 34 2.95 15.69 -6.94
C LEU A 34 3.49 17.03 -7.49
N THR A 35 2.86 18.16 -7.15
CA THR A 35 3.21 19.46 -7.73
C THR A 35 4.30 20.20 -6.97
N ALA A 36 4.31 20.10 -5.63
CA ALA A 36 5.24 20.81 -4.77
C ALA A 36 5.50 20.03 -3.46
N PRO A 37 6.23 18.89 -3.53
CA PRO A 37 6.47 18.04 -2.37
C PRO A 37 7.29 18.74 -1.29
N THR A 38 6.83 18.67 -0.04
CA THR A 38 7.59 19.10 1.13
C THR A 38 8.66 18.08 1.52
N ALA A 39 9.66 18.49 2.30
CA ALA A 39 10.68 17.57 2.81
C ALA A 39 10.07 16.43 3.65
N SER A 40 9.01 16.71 4.42
CA SER A 40 8.32 15.70 5.24
C SER A 40 7.57 14.63 4.44
N GLN A 41 7.33 14.87 3.15
CA GLN A 41 6.71 13.90 2.25
C GLN A 41 7.76 13.01 1.54
N ARG A 42 9.05 13.32 1.65
CA ARG A 42 10.14 12.48 1.15
C ARG A 42 10.48 11.43 2.21
N ILE A 43 10.22 10.18 1.89
CA ILE A 43 10.51 9.07 2.80
C ILE A 43 11.95 8.62 2.59
N GLU A 44 12.80 8.93 3.57
CA GLU A 44 14.19 8.51 3.61
C GLU A 44 14.36 7.43 4.68
N VAL A 45 15.09 6.37 4.34
CA VAL A 45 15.37 5.24 5.24
C VAL A 45 16.87 5.08 5.35
N PRO A 46 17.44 5.00 6.56
CA PRO A 46 18.87 4.77 6.73
C PRO A 46 19.33 3.50 6.02
N ALA A 47 20.49 3.55 5.35
CA ALA A 47 20.97 2.45 4.50
C ALA A 47 21.06 1.10 5.24
N ALA A 48 21.51 1.10 6.49
CA ALA A 48 21.58 -0.10 7.32
C ALA A 48 20.19 -0.71 7.64
N VAL A 49 19.16 0.14 7.82
CA VAL A 49 17.78 -0.31 8.04
C VAL A 49 17.20 -0.89 6.75
N ALA A 50 17.36 -0.19 5.63
CA ALA A 50 16.90 -0.65 4.32
C ALA A 50 17.50 -2.01 3.95
N ALA A 51 18.83 -2.17 4.10
CA ALA A 51 19.51 -3.43 3.80
C ALA A 51 19.02 -4.60 4.66
N ARG A 52 18.77 -4.36 5.96
CA ARG A 52 18.27 -5.39 6.87
C ARG A 52 16.82 -5.76 6.58
N ALA A 53 15.96 -4.78 6.26
CA ALA A 53 14.55 -4.99 5.95
C ALA A 53 14.34 -5.65 4.58
N LEU A 54 15.22 -5.39 3.61
CA LEU A 54 15.12 -5.95 2.26
C LEU A 54 15.23 -7.49 2.25
N ARG A 55 16.09 -8.08 3.09
CA ARG A 55 16.30 -9.54 3.14
C ARG A 55 15.02 -10.34 3.39
N PRO A 56 14.23 -10.10 4.47
CA PRO A 56 12.98 -10.82 4.68
C PRO A 56 11.90 -10.48 3.63
N ILE A 57 11.90 -9.26 3.07
CA ILE A 57 10.95 -8.88 2.00
C ILE A 57 11.23 -9.67 0.73
N GLN A 58 12.50 -9.79 0.32
CA GLN A 58 12.91 -10.63 -0.81
C GLN A 58 12.55 -12.09 -0.57
N ARG A 59 12.86 -12.61 0.63
CA ARG A 59 12.49 -13.98 1.01
C ARG A 59 10.98 -14.23 0.94
N MET A 60 10.16 -13.25 1.32
CA MET A 60 8.70 -13.34 1.21
C MET A 60 8.26 -13.53 -0.24
N PHE A 61 8.85 -12.79 -1.19
CA PHE A 61 8.54 -12.95 -2.61
C PHE A 61 8.99 -14.31 -3.14
N GLU A 62 10.22 -14.74 -2.84
CA GLU A 62 10.74 -16.07 -3.24
C GLU A 62 9.85 -17.23 -2.77
N LEU A 63 9.23 -17.08 -1.60
CA LEU A 63 8.34 -18.08 -1.02
C LEU A 63 6.91 -18.00 -1.57
N SER A 64 6.49 -16.83 -2.07
CA SER A 64 5.12 -16.59 -2.56
C SER A 64 4.98 -16.81 -4.07
N GLU A 65 6.09 -16.94 -4.81
CA GLU A 65 6.08 -17.41 -6.19
C GLU A 65 5.70 -18.89 -6.21
N ASP A 66 4.41 -19.16 -6.46
CA ASP A 66 3.88 -20.52 -6.64
C ASP A 66 4.65 -21.25 -7.75
N LYS A 67 5.50 -22.20 -7.36
CA LYS A 67 6.13 -23.17 -8.29
C LYS A 67 5.12 -24.12 -8.96
N SER A 68 3.82 -24.04 -8.62
CA SER A 68 2.74 -24.80 -9.25
C SER A 68 2.16 -24.14 -10.51
N ALA A 69 2.67 -22.99 -10.94
CA ALA A 69 2.24 -22.26 -12.14
C ALA A 69 3.27 -22.29 -13.30
N SER A 70 4.28 -23.17 -13.25
CA SER A 70 5.15 -23.52 -14.39
C SER A 70 5.00 -24.98 -14.78
#